data_AF-A0A956ITI8-F1
#
_entry.id   AF-A0A956ITI8-F1
#
_cell.length_a   1.000
_cell.length_b   1.000
_cell.length_c   1.000
_cell.angle_alpha   90.00
_cell.angle_beta   90.00
_cell.angle_gamma   90.00
#
_symmetry.space_group_name_H-M   'P 1'
#
loop_
_entity.id
_entity.type
_entity.pdbx_description
1 polymer ?
#
loop_
_entity_poly.entity_id
_entity_poly.type
_entity_poly.pdbx_seq_one_letter_code
_entity_poly.pdbx_strand_id
1 'polypeptide(L)'
;MVEQGPYLEWRLSDYTTEGTPGPDAATCQDCHVPKVSIDGTPITTRIARRPMGDDFGMQIDVRDPFGRHVMVGGNAIMPLVIRDNAGELNPQASAAALEATAAAARAQLETMTAAVAAKGAREGDELVVDVSIGNFVGHKLPSAFPSRRVWVALTVTDKGGTTVFRSGGYDDAGKIVDQGGTPLASEAVGGPIQPHFSEIKADGEVQIYESVMADEGAKPAFRLLQGVAYAKDNRLLPKGWKGADPAAKEIGPVGVGGDADFVGGGDALRYRVNAPAAAGPYKVEVELCYQTLGARFAAELFAVEANAVRAFERMFKTADKKPVVLSSAEISVN
;
A
#
# COMPACT_ATOMS: atom_id res chain seq x y z
N MET A 1 1.14 -1.88 20.58
CA MET A 1 0.66 -1.79 19.19
C MET A 1 -0.09 -0.48 19.04
N VAL A 2 0.16 0.31 17.99
CA VAL A 2 -0.51 1.60 17.77
C VAL A 2 -1.20 1.58 16.41
N GLU A 3 -2.53 1.47 16.41
CA GLU A 3 -3.32 1.47 15.16
C GLU A 3 -3.31 2.84 14.48
N GLN A 4 -3.49 3.92 15.25
CA GLN A 4 -3.51 5.31 14.76
C GLN A 4 -2.11 5.95 14.88
N GLY A 5 -1.10 5.25 14.33
CA GLY A 5 0.30 5.66 14.35
C GLY A 5 0.81 6.64 13.28
N PRO A 6 0.09 7.05 12.20
CA PRO A 6 0.69 7.83 11.11
C PRO A 6 1.43 9.10 11.53
N TYR A 7 0.92 9.81 12.54
CA TYR A 7 1.59 11.01 13.06
C TYR A 7 2.94 10.68 13.69
N LEU A 8 3.03 9.61 14.50
CA LEU A 8 4.29 9.18 15.08
C LEU A 8 5.25 8.70 13.98
N GLU A 9 4.75 7.96 13.00
CA GLU A 9 5.55 7.53 11.84
C GLU A 9 6.11 8.73 11.06
N TRP A 10 5.30 9.77 10.84
CA TRP A 10 5.71 11.05 10.24
C TRP A 10 6.71 11.82 11.07
N ARG A 11 6.50 11.90 12.37
CA ARG A 11 7.42 12.56 13.30
C ARG A 11 8.82 11.95 13.26
N LEU A 12 8.91 10.64 13.02
CA LEU A 12 10.17 9.92 12.90
C LEU A 12 10.79 9.95 11.49
N SER A 13 10.22 10.69 10.55
CA SER A 13 10.72 10.82 9.18
C SER A 13 11.52 12.11 8.95
N ASP A 14 12.10 12.25 7.76
CA ASP A 14 12.66 13.50 7.24
C ASP A 14 11.57 14.52 6.84
N TYR A 15 10.32 14.08 6.67
CA TYR A 15 9.19 14.96 6.36
C TYR A 15 8.69 15.72 7.58
N THR A 16 9.15 15.40 8.79
CA THR A 16 8.69 16.10 9.98
C THR A 16 9.04 17.60 9.93
N THR A 17 8.05 18.43 10.24
CA THR A 17 8.22 19.86 10.44
C THR A 17 8.48 20.22 11.91
N GLU A 18 8.60 19.22 12.78
CA GLU A 18 8.97 19.42 14.18
C GLU A 18 10.49 19.54 14.35
N GLY A 19 10.91 20.31 15.36
CA GLY A 19 12.33 20.58 15.61
C GLY A 19 12.92 21.55 14.59
N THR A 20 14.02 21.15 13.94
CA THR A 20 14.63 21.92 12.83
C THR A 20 14.25 21.23 11.52
N PRO A 21 13.30 21.78 10.75
CA PRO A 21 12.83 21.16 9.51
C PRO A 21 13.97 20.99 8.50
N GLY A 22 14.04 19.79 7.91
CA GLY A 22 14.93 19.49 6.80
C GLY A 22 14.41 19.99 5.44
N PRO A 23 15.17 19.78 4.36
CA PRO A 23 14.76 20.20 3.01
C PRO A 23 13.50 19.49 2.50
N ASP A 24 13.22 18.28 3.00
CA ASP A 24 12.05 17.47 2.61
C ASP A 24 10.86 17.65 3.57
N ALA A 25 10.94 18.57 4.53
CA ALA A 25 9.90 18.74 5.54
C ALA A 25 8.56 19.17 4.93
N ALA A 26 7.50 18.44 5.26
CA ALA A 26 6.15 18.65 4.76
C ALA A 26 5.12 18.29 5.83
N THR A 27 4.13 19.14 6.04
CA THR A 27 3.02 18.82 6.95
C THR A 27 2.09 17.77 6.33
N CYS A 28 1.27 17.11 7.15
CA CYS A 28 0.20 16.23 6.66
C CYS A 28 -0.69 16.94 5.61
N GLN A 29 -0.94 18.25 5.80
CA GLN A 29 -1.74 19.04 4.87
C GLN A 29 -1.01 19.34 3.56
N ASP A 30 0.31 19.46 3.57
CA ASP A 30 1.06 19.68 2.32
C ASP A 30 0.95 18.46 1.39
N CYS A 31 0.86 17.24 1.95
CA CYS A 31 0.63 16.01 1.18
C CYS A 31 -0.86 15.77 0.87
N HIS A 32 -1.77 16.00 1.82
CA HIS A 32 -3.19 15.55 1.71
C HIS A 32 -4.20 16.65 1.39
N VAL A 33 -3.80 17.92 1.34
CA VAL A 33 -4.69 19.04 1.06
C VAL A 33 -4.17 19.81 -0.16
N PRO A 34 -4.52 19.37 -1.38
CA PRO A 34 -3.99 19.96 -2.61
C PRO A 34 -4.40 21.42 -2.76
N LYS A 35 -3.40 22.26 -3.04
CA LYS A 35 -3.51 23.71 -3.20
C LYS A 35 -3.55 24.16 -4.67
N VAL A 36 -3.39 23.20 -5.59
CA VAL A 36 -3.41 23.39 -7.05
C VAL A 36 -4.56 22.61 -7.67
N SER A 37 -5.17 23.18 -8.71
CA SER A 37 -6.21 22.55 -9.51
C SER A 37 -5.64 21.42 -10.38
N ILE A 38 -6.52 20.69 -11.06
CA ILE A 38 -6.09 19.66 -12.02
C ILE A 38 -5.33 20.25 -13.21
N ASP A 39 -5.55 21.53 -13.52
CA ASP A 39 -4.87 22.26 -14.59
C ASP A 39 -3.57 22.92 -14.10
N GLY A 40 -3.11 22.60 -12.88
CA GLY A 40 -1.87 23.11 -12.30
C GLY A 40 -1.93 24.57 -11.81
N THR A 41 -3.12 25.17 -11.78
CA THR A 41 -3.30 26.55 -11.30
C THR A 41 -3.53 26.59 -9.79
N PRO A 42 -2.91 27.52 -9.03
CA PRO A 42 -3.24 27.73 -7.63
C PRO A 42 -4.74 27.91 -7.45
N ILE A 43 -5.32 27.15 -6.52
CA ILE A 43 -6.74 27.26 -6.22
C ILE A 43 -6.91 28.56 -5.43
N THR A 44 -7.78 29.44 -5.89
CA THR A 44 -8.11 30.67 -5.18
C THR A 44 -9.60 30.69 -4.88
N THR A 45 -9.98 31.15 -3.69
CA THR A 45 -11.40 31.26 -3.33
C THR A 45 -11.66 32.38 -2.34
N ARG A 46 -12.87 32.96 -2.40
CA ARG A 46 -13.40 33.79 -1.32
C ARG A 46 -14.23 32.91 -0.40
N ILE A 47 -13.86 32.85 0.87
CA ILE A 47 -14.39 31.84 1.81
C ILE A 47 -15.85 32.13 2.20
N ALA A 48 -16.29 33.38 2.14
CA ALA A 48 -17.66 33.76 2.43
C ALA A 48 -18.10 34.97 1.60
N ARG A 49 -19.37 34.98 1.19
CA ARG A 49 -20.09 36.14 0.66
C ARG A 49 -21.53 36.11 1.17
N ARG A 50 -22.17 37.27 1.16
CA ARG A 50 -23.62 37.35 1.38
C ARG A 50 -24.37 36.75 0.18
N PRO A 51 -25.65 36.37 0.36
CA PRO A 51 -26.46 35.81 -0.73
C PRO A 51 -26.49 36.69 -1.99
N MET A 52 -26.37 38.01 -1.83
CA MET A 52 -26.37 38.98 -2.93
C MET A 52 -24.99 39.18 -3.59
N GLY A 53 -23.95 38.46 -3.14
CA GLY A 53 -22.61 38.52 -3.70
C GLY A 53 -21.72 39.65 -3.17
N ASP A 54 -22.17 40.42 -2.19
CA ASP A 54 -21.38 41.42 -1.45
C ASP A 54 -20.68 40.81 -0.22
N ASP A 55 -19.69 41.55 0.32
CA ASP A 55 -18.95 41.15 1.52
C ASP A 55 -19.70 41.57 2.81
N PHE A 56 -19.26 41.07 3.97
CA PHE A 56 -19.92 41.30 5.27
C PHE A 56 -19.63 42.69 5.88
N GLY A 57 -19.67 43.76 5.08
CA GLY A 57 -19.35 45.13 5.52
C GLY A 57 -17.86 45.38 5.78
N MET A 58 -17.02 44.37 5.52
CA MET A 58 -15.56 44.42 5.50
C MET A 58 -15.08 43.62 4.29
N GLN A 59 -14.02 44.07 3.62
CA GLN A 59 -13.48 43.36 2.47
C GLN A 59 -13.05 41.95 2.88
N ILE A 60 -13.58 40.93 2.20
CA ILE A 60 -13.13 39.55 2.37
C ILE A 60 -12.09 39.27 1.30
N ASP A 61 -10.83 39.17 1.74
CA ASP A 61 -9.71 38.90 0.85
C ASP A 61 -9.83 37.51 0.22
N VAL A 62 -9.33 37.41 -1.01
CA VAL A 62 -9.19 36.13 -1.70
C VAL A 62 -8.14 35.31 -0.95
N ARG A 63 -8.47 34.07 -0.63
CA ARG A 63 -7.50 33.12 -0.09
C ARG A 63 -6.73 32.48 -1.24
N ASP A 64 -5.42 32.69 -1.23
CA ASP A 64 -4.49 32.18 -2.23
C ASP A 64 -3.18 31.69 -1.56
N PRO A 65 -2.80 30.41 -1.70
CA PRO A 65 -3.61 29.34 -2.28
C PRO A 65 -4.63 28.80 -1.26
N PHE A 66 -5.71 28.23 -1.77
CA PHE A 66 -6.74 27.54 -1.01
C PHE A 66 -6.57 26.02 -1.09
N GLY A 67 -6.56 25.36 0.07
CA GLY A 67 -6.47 23.90 0.14
C GLY A 67 -7.83 23.25 -0.10
N ARG A 68 -7.92 22.38 -1.12
CA ARG A 68 -9.14 21.63 -1.39
C ARG A 68 -9.27 20.46 -0.41
N HIS A 69 -10.44 20.31 0.20
CA HIS A 69 -10.77 19.19 1.11
C HIS A 69 -11.02 17.87 0.37
N VAL A 70 -10.14 17.50 -0.55
CA VAL A 70 -10.11 16.15 -1.15
C VAL A 70 -9.09 15.35 -0.36
N MET A 71 -9.52 14.81 0.78
CA MET A 71 -8.70 13.97 1.65
C MET A 71 -8.98 12.51 1.31
N VAL A 72 -8.14 11.93 0.46
CA VAL A 72 -8.21 10.51 0.11
C VAL A 72 -7.06 9.75 0.75
N GLY A 73 -7.37 8.59 1.32
CA GLY A 73 -6.38 7.59 1.67
C GLY A 73 -6.24 6.56 0.55
N GLY A 74 -5.48 5.50 0.80
CA GLY A 74 -5.34 4.38 -0.13
C GLY A 74 -6.58 3.47 -0.24
N ASN A 75 -7.81 3.94 0.00
CA ASN A 75 -9.01 3.09 -0.08
C ASN A 75 -9.83 3.42 -1.34
N ALA A 76 -9.51 2.73 -2.43
CA ALA A 76 -10.23 2.86 -3.70
C ALA A 76 -11.43 1.90 -3.83
N ILE A 77 -11.56 0.91 -2.95
CA ILE A 77 -12.55 -0.18 -3.07
C ILE A 77 -13.85 0.12 -2.33
N MET A 78 -13.78 0.61 -1.08
CA MET A 78 -14.98 0.82 -0.27
C MET A 78 -15.95 1.85 -0.84
N PRO A 79 -15.51 2.97 -1.48
CA PRO A 79 -16.44 3.86 -2.16
C PRO A 79 -17.27 3.12 -3.24
N LEU A 80 -16.67 2.18 -3.96
CA LEU A 80 -17.34 1.40 -4.99
C LEU A 80 -18.26 0.33 -4.40
N VAL A 81 -17.85 -0.33 -3.31
CA VAL A 81 -18.74 -1.22 -2.54
C VAL A 81 -19.98 -0.47 -2.06
N ILE A 82 -19.82 0.76 -1.56
CA ILE A 82 -20.94 1.60 -1.11
C ILE A 82 -21.85 1.96 -2.30
N ARG A 83 -21.26 2.33 -3.44
CA ARG A 83 -22.00 2.66 -4.67
C ARG A 83 -22.84 1.48 -5.15
N ASP A 84 -22.23 0.30 -5.25
CA ASP A 84 -22.86 -0.89 -5.83
C ASP A 84 -23.96 -1.47 -4.91
N ASN A 85 -23.94 -1.11 -3.62
CA ASN A 85 -24.90 -1.55 -2.61
C ASN A 85 -25.72 -0.37 -2.05
N ALA A 86 -25.87 0.71 -2.81
CA ALA A 86 -26.53 1.94 -2.36
C ALA A 86 -27.99 1.73 -1.92
N GLY A 87 -28.69 0.74 -2.49
CA GLY A 87 -30.07 0.41 -2.07
C GLY A 87 -30.18 -0.09 -0.63
N GLU A 88 -29.15 -0.79 -0.12
CA GLU A 88 -29.09 -1.25 1.27
C GLU A 88 -28.42 -0.21 2.18
N LEU A 89 -27.36 0.46 1.69
CA LEU A 89 -26.53 1.36 2.49
C LEU A 89 -27.03 2.82 2.54
N ASN A 90 -27.92 3.22 1.62
CA ASN A 90 -28.51 4.55 1.52
C ASN A 90 -27.50 5.71 1.69
N PRO A 91 -26.40 5.75 0.91
CA PRO A 91 -25.39 6.79 1.04
C PRO A 91 -25.96 8.17 0.66
N GLN A 92 -25.54 9.21 1.38
CA GLN A 92 -25.86 10.60 1.03
C GLN A 92 -25.07 11.08 -0.21
N ALA A 93 -23.94 10.45 -0.51
CA ALA A 93 -23.12 10.75 -1.67
C ALA A 93 -23.71 10.14 -2.94
N SER A 94 -23.62 10.87 -4.06
CA SER A 94 -23.99 10.33 -5.37
C SER A 94 -23.00 9.24 -5.83
N ALA A 95 -23.44 8.39 -6.75
CA ALA A 95 -22.57 7.40 -7.40
C ALA A 95 -21.33 8.06 -8.02
N ALA A 96 -21.51 9.18 -8.72
CA ALA A 96 -20.41 9.95 -9.32
C ALA A 96 -19.40 10.48 -8.28
N ALA A 97 -19.87 10.89 -7.09
CA ALA A 97 -18.97 11.34 -6.02
C ALA A 97 -18.14 10.19 -5.43
N LEU A 98 -18.74 9.00 -5.28
CA LEU A 98 -18.05 7.79 -4.83
C LEU A 98 -17.00 7.33 -5.87
N GLU A 99 -17.34 7.39 -7.16
CA GLU A 99 -16.42 7.09 -8.26
C GLU A 99 -15.26 8.08 -8.31
N ALA A 100 -15.54 9.38 -8.18
CA ALA A 100 -14.50 10.42 -8.13
C ALA A 100 -13.56 10.22 -6.94
N THR A 101 -14.08 9.78 -5.79
CA THR A 101 -13.27 9.46 -4.60
C THR A 101 -12.37 8.25 -4.86
N ALA A 102 -12.90 7.18 -5.46
CA ALA A 102 -12.11 6.00 -5.81
C ALA A 102 -11.03 6.33 -6.86
N ALA A 103 -11.34 7.15 -7.86
CA ALA A 103 -10.39 7.60 -8.87
C ALA A 103 -9.28 8.45 -8.26
N ALA A 104 -9.60 9.39 -7.37
CA ALA A 104 -8.60 10.19 -6.67
C ALA A 104 -7.68 9.34 -5.78
N ALA A 105 -8.23 8.32 -5.09
CA ALA A 105 -7.44 7.38 -4.30
C ALA A 105 -6.46 6.56 -5.18
N ARG A 106 -6.91 6.08 -6.35
CA ARG A 106 -6.04 5.38 -7.32
C ARG A 106 -4.93 6.28 -7.84
N ALA A 107 -5.27 7.49 -8.27
CA ALA A 107 -4.29 8.46 -8.76
C ALA A 107 -3.20 8.75 -7.71
N GLN A 108 -3.57 8.92 -6.42
CA GLN A 108 -2.59 9.10 -5.35
C GLN A 108 -1.69 7.88 -5.16
N LEU A 109 -2.26 6.67 -5.19
CA LEU A 109 -1.52 5.42 -5.08
C LEU A 109 -0.51 5.24 -6.24
N GLU A 110 -0.94 5.51 -7.47
CA GLU A 110 -0.16 5.27 -8.70
C GLU A 110 0.92 6.33 -8.96
N THR A 111 0.81 7.54 -8.38
CA THR A 111 1.68 8.67 -8.77
C THR A 111 2.49 9.30 -7.64
N MET A 112 2.07 9.14 -6.38
CA MET A 112 2.67 9.87 -5.25
C MET A 112 3.15 8.95 -4.12
N THR A 113 3.00 7.64 -4.24
CA THR A 113 3.13 6.74 -3.08
C THR A 113 4.50 6.06 -3.02
N ALA A 114 4.90 5.35 -4.07
CA ALA A 114 6.12 4.56 -4.08
C ALA A 114 6.60 4.33 -5.52
N ALA A 115 7.87 3.92 -5.65
CA ALA A 115 8.43 3.45 -6.92
C ALA A 115 9.12 2.10 -6.74
N VAL A 116 9.15 1.31 -7.80
CA VAL A 116 9.97 0.10 -7.90
C VAL A 116 10.98 0.23 -9.04
N ALA A 117 12.17 -0.30 -8.84
CA ALA A 117 13.20 -0.43 -9.87
C ALA A 117 13.78 -1.84 -9.82
N ALA A 118 14.26 -2.32 -10.97
CA ALA A 118 14.88 -3.63 -11.08
C ALA A 118 16.21 -3.54 -11.83
N LYS A 119 17.16 -4.38 -11.42
CA LYS A 119 18.41 -4.64 -12.16
C LYS A 119 18.63 -6.13 -12.21
N GLY A 120 18.98 -6.64 -13.39
CA GLY A 120 19.12 -8.06 -13.63
C GLY A 120 20.51 -8.39 -14.13
N ALA A 121 21.04 -9.51 -13.65
CA ALA A 121 22.28 -10.10 -14.11
C ALA A 121 22.09 -11.61 -14.29
N ARG A 122 22.91 -12.20 -15.16
CA ARG A 122 22.99 -13.64 -15.32
C ARG A 122 24.17 -14.20 -14.54
N GLU A 123 23.94 -15.28 -13.82
CA GLU A 123 24.94 -16.09 -13.14
C GLU A 123 24.82 -17.55 -13.62
N GLY A 124 25.43 -17.86 -14.77
CA GLY A 124 25.29 -19.17 -15.42
C GLY A 124 23.85 -19.42 -15.88
N ASP A 125 23.22 -20.47 -15.34
CA ASP A 125 21.82 -20.81 -15.61
C ASP A 125 20.83 -20.18 -14.61
N GLU A 126 21.30 -19.24 -13.77
CA GLU A 126 20.42 -18.41 -12.94
C GLU A 126 20.32 -16.97 -13.47
N LEU A 127 19.14 -16.39 -13.30
CA LEU A 127 18.95 -14.94 -13.30
C LEU A 127 18.91 -14.43 -11.87
N VAL A 128 19.73 -13.43 -11.59
CA VAL A 128 19.72 -12.67 -10.35
C VAL A 128 19.08 -11.33 -10.63
N VAL A 129 17.95 -11.04 -9.98
CA VAL A 129 17.24 -9.77 -10.14
C VAL A 129 17.17 -9.05 -8.80
N ASP A 130 17.88 -7.93 -8.71
CA ASP A 130 17.82 -7.03 -7.57
C ASP A 130 16.66 -6.06 -7.78
N VAL A 131 15.70 -6.08 -6.86
CA VAL A 131 14.53 -5.20 -6.82
C VAL A 131 14.72 -4.18 -5.71
N SER A 132 14.57 -2.90 -6.02
CA SER A 132 14.63 -1.81 -5.05
C SER A 132 13.31 -1.06 -5.01
N ILE A 133 12.85 -0.75 -3.80
CA ILE A 133 11.55 -0.11 -3.55
C ILE A 133 11.79 1.20 -2.80
N GLY A 134 11.22 2.28 -3.32
CA GLY A 134 11.24 3.60 -2.68
C GLY A 134 9.88 3.94 -2.09
N ASN A 135 9.85 4.35 -0.83
CA ASN A 135 8.68 4.90 -0.16
C ASN A 135 8.73 6.45 -0.19
N PHE A 136 7.73 7.07 -0.82
CA PHE A 136 7.65 8.54 -0.95
C PHE A 136 6.64 9.17 -0.01
N VAL A 137 5.92 8.38 0.79
CA VAL A 137 5.01 8.91 1.81
C VAL A 137 5.76 9.19 3.12
N GLY A 138 5.29 10.21 3.84
CA GLY A 138 5.92 10.65 5.08
C GLY A 138 5.73 9.71 6.27
N HIS A 139 5.02 8.60 6.12
CA HIS A 139 4.76 7.62 7.18
C HIS A 139 5.05 6.20 6.67
N LYS A 140 4.77 5.16 7.47
CA LYS A 140 4.97 3.79 6.95
C LYS A 140 4.04 3.52 5.77
N LEU A 141 4.44 2.65 4.85
CA LEU A 141 3.61 2.24 3.73
C LEU A 141 3.33 0.73 3.80
N PRO A 142 2.06 0.31 3.96
CA PRO A 142 0.85 1.11 4.18
C PRO A 142 0.57 1.45 5.67
N SER A 143 0.33 2.73 6.00
CA SER A 143 0.06 3.15 7.39
C SER A 143 -1.37 2.85 7.89
N ALA A 144 -1.54 2.99 9.20
CA ALA A 144 -2.78 2.87 9.98
C ALA A 144 -3.40 1.47 10.04
N PHE A 145 -4.65 1.35 9.62
CA PHE A 145 -5.48 0.16 9.82
C PHE A 145 -4.82 -1.09 9.21
N PRO A 146 -4.61 -2.18 9.99
CA PRO A 146 -3.75 -3.32 9.64
C PRO A 146 -4.40 -4.32 8.68
N SER A 147 -5.25 -3.85 7.77
CA SER A 147 -5.82 -4.67 6.69
C SER A 147 -5.10 -4.51 5.35
N ARG A 148 -4.28 -3.47 5.24
CA ARG A 148 -3.64 -3.06 4.00
C ARG A 148 -2.33 -3.81 3.82
N ARG A 149 -1.99 -4.10 2.57
CA ARG A 149 -0.70 -4.69 2.21
C ARG A 149 -0.16 -4.11 0.92
N VAL A 150 1.17 -4.05 0.85
CA VAL A 150 1.93 -3.84 -0.39
C VAL A 150 2.76 -5.09 -0.64
N TRP A 151 2.93 -5.53 -1.88
CA TRP A 151 3.81 -6.65 -2.20
C TRP A 151 4.45 -6.49 -3.57
N VAL A 152 5.53 -7.25 -3.79
CA VAL A 152 6.19 -7.32 -5.09
C VAL A 152 5.63 -8.50 -5.87
N ALA A 153 5.13 -8.24 -7.08
CA ALA A 153 4.86 -9.24 -8.09
C ALA A 153 5.97 -9.22 -9.14
N LEU A 154 6.54 -10.38 -9.46
CA LEU A 154 7.61 -10.50 -10.45
C LEU A 154 7.28 -11.63 -11.43
N THR A 155 7.39 -11.34 -12.72
CA THR A 155 7.21 -12.31 -13.81
C THR A 155 8.45 -12.33 -14.69
N VAL A 156 8.98 -13.53 -14.97
CA VAL A 156 10.09 -13.76 -15.90
C VAL A 156 9.58 -14.55 -17.10
N THR A 157 9.83 -14.01 -18.29
CA THR A 157 9.43 -14.61 -19.57
C THR A 157 10.65 -14.84 -20.44
N ASP A 158 10.74 -16.01 -21.08
CA ASP A 158 11.83 -16.36 -22.00
C ASP A 158 11.68 -15.70 -23.39
N LYS A 159 12.64 -15.90 -24.29
CA LYS A 159 12.58 -15.35 -25.65
C LYS A 159 11.41 -15.88 -26.49
N GLY A 160 10.83 -17.02 -26.11
CA GLY A 160 9.70 -17.65 -26.77
C GLY A 160 8.35 -17.13 -26.27
N GLY A 161 8.35 -16.27 -25.25
CA GLY A 161 7.13 -15.78 -24.62
C GLY A 161 6.58 -16.69 -23.52
N THR A 162 7.34 -17.70 -23.07
CA THR A 162 6.93 -18.60 -22.01
C THR A 162 7.29 -18.02 -20.65
N THR A 163 6.32 -17.93 -19.73
CA THR A 163 6.60 -17.59 -18.33
C THR A 163 7.37 -18.74 -17.67
N VAL A 164 8.61 -18.47 -17.28
CA VAL A 164 9.50 -19.46 -16.62
C VAL A 164 9.48 -19.32 -15.11
N PHE A 165 9.13 -18.14 -14.59
CA PHE A 165 8.99 -17.87 -13.17
C PHE A 165 7.93 -16.80 -12.93
N ARG A 166 7.11 -16.99 -11.90
CA ARG A 166 6.19 -15.96 -11.41
C ARG A 166 6.01 -16.06 -9.90
N SER A 167 6.21 -14.95 -9.19
CA SER A 167 5.92 -14.80 -7.77
C SER A 167 5.05 -13.57 -7.54
N GLY A 168 4.15 -13.61 -6.55
CA GLY A 168 3.29 -12.47 -6.19
C GLY A 168 2.14 -12.22 -7.16
N GLY A 169 1.80 -13.18 -8.03
CA GLY A 169 0.58 -13.13 -8.84
C GLY A 169 -0.67 -13.11 -7.98
N TYR A 170 -1.83 -12.76 -8.54
CA TYR A 170 -3.09 -12.74 -7.81
C TYR A 170 -4.28 -13.25 -8.65
N ASP A 171 -5.34 -13.72 -7.98
CA ASP A 171 -6.61 -14.15 -8.58
C ASP A 171 -7.69 -13.05 -8.54
N ASP A 172 -8.87 -13.33 -9.13
CA ASP A 172 -10.01 -12.40 -9.14
C ASP A 172 -10.61 -12.15 -7.74
N ALA A 173 -10.32 -13.01 -6.77
CA ALA A 173 -10.68 -12.80 -5.37
C ALA A 173 -9.67 -11.92 -4.63
N GLY A 174 -8.59 -11.50 -5.30
CA GLY A 174 -7.51 -10.69 -4.74
C GLY A 174 -6.57 -11.48 -3.82
N LYS A 175 -6.58 -12.82 -3.90
CA LYS A 175 -5.63 -13.68 -3.20
C LYS A 175 -4.31 -13.73 -3.97
N ILE A 176 -3.21 -13.74 -3.24
CA ILE A 176 -1.88 -13.99 -3.83
C ILE A 176 -1.77 -15.48 -4.19
N VAL A 177 -1.29 -15.77 -5.40
CA VAL A 177 -1.17 -17.12 -5.96
C VAL A 177 0.28 -17.43 -6.37
N ASP A 178 0.61 -18.71 -6.39
CA ASP A 178 1.86 -19.23 -6.98
C ASP A 178 1.85 -19.16 -8.52
N GLN A 179 2.90 -19.65 -9.18
CA GLN A 179 3.00 -19.65 -10.64
C GLN A 179 1.89 -20.48 -11.30
N GLY A 180 1.44 -21.55 -10.64
CA GLY A 180 0.35 -22.41 -11.09
C GLY A 180 -1.05 -21.81 -10.91
N GLY A 181 -1.16 -20.65 -10.26
CA GLY A 181 -2.44 -20.01 -9.95
C GLY A 181 -3.12 -20.55 -8.70
N THR A 182 -2.43 -21.32 -7.87
CA THR A 182 -2.96 -21.81 -6.60
C THR A 182 -2.77 -20.75 -5.52
N PRO A 183 -3.81 -20.37 -4.74
CA PRO A 183 -3.65 -19.44 -3.63
C PRO A 183 -2.62 -19.94 -2.61
N LEU A 184 -1.73 -19.04 -2.18
CA LEU A 184 -0.72 -19.38 -1.19
C LEU A 184 -1.36 -19.80 0.13
N ALA A 185 -0.69 -20.68 0.88
CA ALA A 185 -1.15 -21.10 2.21
C ALA A 185 -1.35 -19.90 3.16
N SER A 186 -0.57 -18.84 2.99
CA SER A 186 -0.68 -17.59 3.74
C SER A 186 -1.96 -16.80 3.49
N GLU A 187 -2.72 -17.13 2.43
CA GLU A 187 -4.00 -16.49 2.10
C GLU A 187 -5.20 -17.18 2.79
N ALA A 188 -4.99 -18.32 3.45
CA ALA A 188 -6.05 -19.07 4.13
C ALA A 188 -6.28 -18.59 5.57
N VAL A 189 -7.52 -18.77 6.06
CA VAL A 189 -7.85 -18.61 7.49
C VAL A 189 -6.97 -19.54 8.32
N GLY A 190 -6.29 -18.99 9.32
CA GLY A 190 -5.33 -19.74 10.13
C GLY A 190 -4.02 -20.11 9.43
N GLY A 191 -3.78 -19.62 8.21
CA GLY A 191 -2.56 -19.88 7.45
C GLY A 191 -1.29 -19.28 8.08
N PRO A 192 -0.09 -19.64 7.60
CA PRO A 192 1.15 -19.03 8.04
C PRO A 192 1.24 -17.55 7.63
N ILE A 193 2.12 -16.79 8.29
CA ILE A 193 2.52 -15.44 7.86
C ILE A 193 3.73 -15.60 6.94
N GLN A 194 3.74 -14.94 5.78
CA GLN A 194 4.95 -14.84 4.95
C GLN A 194 6.01 -14.05 5.72
N PRO A 195 7.24 -14.57 5.89
CA PRO A 195 8.30 -13.81 6.56
C PRO A 195 8.68 -12.56 5.74
N HIS A 196 9.53 -11.73 6.31
CA HIS A 196 10.25 -10.74 5.52
C HIS A 196 11.39 -11.46 4.77
N PHE A 197 11.43 -11.29 3.45
CA PHE A 197 12.41 -11.87 2.57
C PHE A 197 13.41 -10.80 2.11
N SER A 198 14.70 -11.09 2.27
CA SER A 198 15.79 -10.40 1.58
C SER A 198 16.15 -11.11 0.25
N GLU A 199 15.78 -12.39 0.11
CA GLU A 199 16.00 -13.21 -1.08
C GLU A 199 14.78 -14.12 -1.35
N ILE A 200 14.36 -14.20 -2.60
CA ILE A 200 13.25 -15.05 -3.09
C ILE A 200 13.78 -16.03 -4.14
N LYS A 201 13.45 -17.31 -3.98
CA LYS A 201 13.89 -18.42 -4.84
C LYS A 201 12.74 -19.29 -5.36
N ALA A 202 11.58 -19.22 -4.71
CA ALA A 202 10.40 -19.98 -5.08
C ALA A 202 9.20 -19.07 -5.41
N ASP A 203 8.29 -19.57 -6.23
CA ASP A 203 7.06 -18.89 -6.63
C ASP A 203 6.08 -18.69 -5.45
N GLY A 204 6.13 -19.58 -4.45
CA GLY A 204 5.37 -19.47 -3.20
C GLY A 204 5.92 -18.47 -2.17
N GLU A 205 7.10 -17.90 -2.41
CA GLU A 205 7.73 -16.87 -1.58
C GLU A 205 7.40 -15.49 -2.15
N VAL A 206 6.77 -14.63 -1.34
CA VAL A 206 6.33 -13.31 -1.77
C VAL A 206 6.67 -12.30 -0.68
N GLN A 207 7.38 -11.24 -1.07
CA GLN A 207 7.68 -10.13 -0.16
C GLN A 207 6.43 -9.27 0.01
N ILE A 208 5.79 -9.42 1.18
CA ILE A 208 4.58 -8.69 1.57
C ILE A 208 4.93 -7.73 2.70
N TYR A 209 4.78 -6.43 2.44
CA TYR A 209 4.86 -5.33 3.40
C TYR A 209 3.48 -5.10 4.03
N GLU A 210 3.35 -5.54 5.27
CA GLU A 210 2.10 -5.55 6.02
C GLU A 210 2.37 -5.50 7.52
N SER A 211 1.30 -5.21 8.27
CA SER A 211 1.28 -5.42 9.71
C SER A 211 0.28 -6.52 10.03
N VAL A 212 0.73 -7.56 10.74
CA VAL A 212 -0.11 -8.62 11.27
C VAL A 212 -0.11 -8.50 12.78
N MET A 213 -1.30 -8.29 13.37
CA MET A 213 -1.43 -8.19 14.83
C MET A 213 -1.26 -9.57 15.47
N ALA A 214 -0.94 -9.60 16.76
CA ALA A 214 -0.92 -10.78 17.60
C ALA A 214 -1.86 -10.61 18.79
N ASP A 215 -2.52 -11.70 19.19
CA ASP A 215 -3.27 -11.79 20.43
C ASP A 215 -2.38 -12.05 21.65
N GLU A 216 -2.96 -12.10 22.85
CA GLU A 216 -2.24 -12.38 24.12
C GLU A 216 -1.52 -13.74 24.11
N GLY A 217 -1.95 -14.67 23.27
CA GLY A 217 -1.33 -15.97 23.06
C GLY A 217 -0.27 -15.98 21.97
N ALA A 218 0.16 -14.81 21.48
CA ALA A 218 1.09 -14.62 20.36
C ALA A 218 0.62 -15.24 19.04
N LYS A 219 -0.68 -15.45 18.85
CA LYS A 219 -1.25 -15.95 17.60
C LYS A 219 -1.67 -14.79 16.69
N PRO A 220 -1.61 -14.93 15.36
CA PRO A 220 -2.08 -13.91 14.44
C PRO A 220 -3.53 -13.52 14.73
N ALA A 221 -3.77 -12.22 14.85
CA ALA A 221 -5.07 -11.64 15.16
C ALA A 221 -5.55 -10.74 14.01
N PHE A 222 -6.82 -10.90 13.63
CA PHE A 222 -7.47 -10.14 12.55
C PHE A 222 -8.66 -9.31 13.03
N ARG A 223 -8.90 -9.31 14.35
CA ARG A 223 -9.90 -8.48 15.02
C ARG A 223 -9.16 -7.47 15.90
N LEU A 224 -9.41 -6.18 15.71
CA LEU A 224 -8.67 -5.11 16.39
C LEU A 224 -8.64 -5.27 17.92
N LEU A 225 -9.79 -5.61 18.52
CA LEU A 225 -9.90 -5.78 19.97
C LEU A 225 -9.11 -6.97 20.54
N GLN A 226 -8.58 -7.85 19.67
CA GLN A 226 -7.71 -8.95 20.08
C GLN A 226 -6.23 -8.60 19.94
N GLY A 227 -5.88 -7.58 19.15
CA GLY A 227 -4.50 -7.22 18.87
C GLY A 227 -3.85 -6.51 20.07
N VAL A 228 -2.84 -7.14 20.68
CA VAL A 228 -2.05 -6.57 21.77
C VAL A 228 -0.61 -6.26 21.35
N ALA A 229 -0.11 -6.94 20.33
CA ALA A 229 1.22 -6.75 19.74
C ALA A 229 1.18 -6.92 18.22
N TYR A 230 2.32 -6.73 17.55
CA TYR A 230 2.50 -7.16 16.16
C TYR A 230 3.23 -8.50 16.13
N ALA A 231 2.67 -9.49 15.43
CA ALA A 231 3.39 -10.71 15.03
C ALA A 231 4.41 -10.39 13.93
N LYS A 232 4.06 -9.45 13.06
CA LYS A 232 4.89 -8.91 11.97
C LYS A 232 4.49 -7.45 11.75
N ASP A 233 5.46 -6.58 11.55
CA ASP A 233 5.28 -5.22 11.03
C ASP A 233 6.51 -4.87 10.21
N ASN A 234 6.51 -5.25 8.94
CA ASN A 234 7.57 -4.90 8.01
C ASN A 234 7.10 -3.81 7.03
N ARG A 235 6.05 -3.05 7.35
CA ARG A 235 5.59 -1.95 6.47
C ARG A 235 6.76 -1.01 6.17
N LEU A 236 6.93 -0.63 4.91
CA LEU A 236 8.04 0.19 4.42
C LEU A 236 8.17 1.46 5.26
N LEU A 237 9.37 1.76 5.75
CA LEU A 237 9.61 2.91 6.60
C LEU A 237 9.63 4.20 5.77
N PRO A 238 9.20 5.34 6.31
CA PRO A 238 9.37 6.62 5.63
C PRO A 238 10.85 7.00 5.53
N LYS A 239 11.18 7.84 4.55
CA LYS A 239 12.52 8.39 4.39
C LYS A 239 12.99 9.05 5.69
N GLY A 240 14.24 8.78 6.07
CA GLY A 240 14.85 9.37 7.26
C GLY A 240 14.43 8.76 8.59
N TRP A 241 13.84 7.55 8.58
CA TRP A 241 13.38 6.87 9.79
C TRP A 241 14.38 6.93 10.96
N LYS A 242 13.95 7.55 12.06
CA LYS A 242 14.75 7.77 13.28
C LYS A 242 14.56 6.64 14.29
N GLY A 243 15.14 5.47 14.00
CA GLY A 243 14.98 4.27 14.84
C GLY A 243 15.51 4.36 16.28
N ALA A 244 16.34 5.36 16.59
CA ALA A 244 16.86 5.60 17.95
C ALA A 244 15.92 6.47 18.82
N ASP A 245 14.89 7.08 18.24
CA ASP A 245 13.93 7.88 18.99
C ASP A 245 13.13 7.01 19.98
N PRO A 246 12.83 7.47 21.21
CA PRO A 246 12.02 6.71 22.15
C PRO A 246 10.66 6.23 21.59
N ALA A 247 10.02 7.02 20.72
CA ALA A 247 8.75 6.64 20.08
C ALA A 247 8.92 5.45 19.12
N ALA A 248 10.11 5.21 18.57
CA ALA A 248 10.40 4.07 17.71
C ALA A 248 10.22 2.72 18.44
N LYS A 249 10.24 2.70 19.77
CA LYS A 249 9.95 1.48 20.55
C LYS A 249 8.52 0.98 20.35
N GLU A 250 7.58 1.87 20.06
CA GLU A 250 6.15 1.53 19.93
C GLU A 250 5.73 1.25 18.49
N ILE A 251 6.42 1.86 17.53
CA ILE A 251 6.09 1.83 16.09
C ILE A 251 7.24 1.31 15.23
N GLY A 252 8.26 0.71 15.83
CA GLY A 252 9.38 0.08 15.11
C GLY A 252 8.95 -1.11 14.26
N PRO A 253 9.76 -1.51 13.27
CA PRO A 253 9.49 -2.72 12.51
C PRO A 253 9.60 -3.97 13.40
N VAL A 254 8.83 -5.00 13.06
CA VAL A 254 8.82 -6.31 13.75
C VAL A 254 8.95 -7.41 12.70
N GLY A 255 9.91 -8.32 12.90
CA GLY A 255 10.10 -9.48 12.02
C GLY A 255 10.89 -9.19 10.72
N VAL A 256 11.66 -8.10 10.67
CA VAL A 256 12.57 -7.79 9.54
C VAL A 256 13.97 -8.40 9.68
N GLY A 257 14.27 -9.01 10.83
CA GLY A 257 15.58 -9.64 11.08
C GLY A 257 16.72 -8.62 11.11
N GLY A 258 17.88 -9.04 10.58
CA GLY A 258 19.07 -8.19 10.42
C GLY A 258 19.28 -7.72 8.99
N ASP A 259 18.20 -7.60 8.21
CA ASP A 259 18.26 -7.11 6.84
C ASP A 259 18.83 -5.68 6.81
N ALA A 260 19.97 -5.52 6.14
CA ALA A 260 20.66 -4.24 6.03
C ALA A 260 20.05 -3.35 4.94
N ASP A 261 19.27 -3.93 4.03
CA ASP A 261 18.64 -3.25 2.90
C ASP A 261 17.25 -2.69 3.27
N PHE A 262 16.62 -3.20 4.34
CA PHE A 262 15.40 -2.62 4.90
C PHE A 262 15.71 -1.35 5.73
N VAL A 263 15.58 -0.19 5.11
CA VAL A 263 16.02 1.10 5.66
C VAL A 263 14.92 2.17 5.64
N GLY A 264 15.19 3.32 6.24
CA GLY A 264 14.30 4.48 6.13
C GLY A 264 14.15 4.92 4.67
N GLY A 265 12.94 4.82 4.12
CA GLY A 265 12.61 5.24 2.76
C GLY A 265 12.56 4.12 1.74
N GLY A 266 12.81 2.86 2.11
CA GLY A 266 12.77 1.77 1.14
C GLY A 266 13.19 0.41 1.65
N ASP A 267 13.25 -0.53 0.72
CA ASP A 267 13.76 -1.88 0.91
C ASP A 267 14.40 -2.36 -0.39
N ALA A 268 15.30 -3.34 -0.32
CA ALA A 268 15.79 -4.05 -1.48
C ALA A 268 15.82 -5.55 -1.23
N LEU A 269 15.46 -6.32 -2.26
CA LEU A 269 15.43 -7.76 -2.20
C LEU A 269 15.93 -8.36 -3.51
N ARG A 270 16.42 -9.59 -3.42
CA ARG A 270 16.98 -10.33 -4.55
C ARG A 270 16.09 -11.50 -4.95
N TYR A 271 15.85 -11.66 -6.23
CA TYR A 271 15.29 -12.88 -6.80
C TYR A 271 16.40 -13.71 -7.42
N ARG A 272 16.39 -15.03 -7.17
CA ARG A 272 17.19 -16.01 -7.91
C ARG A 272 16.27 -16.96 -8.64
N VAL A 273 16.34 -16.93 -9.96
CA VAL A 273 15.44 -17.68 -10.83
C VAL A 273 16.24 -18.62 -11.71
N ASN A 274 15.91 -19.91 -11.68
CA ASN A 274 16.45 -20.86 -12.65
C ASN A 274 15.96 -20.49 -14.06
N ALA A 275 16.90 -20.14 -14.94
CA ALA A 275 16.64 -19.55 -16.23
C ALA A 275 17.79 -19.93 -17.17
N PRO A 276 17.76 -21.12 -17.80
CA PRO A 276 18.85 -21.63 -18.64
C PRO A 276 19.29 -20.62 -19.71
N ALA A 277 20.60 -20.46 -19.91
CA ALA A 277 21.13 -19.46 -20.84
C ALA A 277 20.60 -19.63 -22.28
N ALA A 278 20.35 -20.86 -22.71
CA ALA A 278 19.85 -21.18 -24.04
C ALA A 278 18.43 -20.65 -24.32
N ALA A 279 17.62 -20.41 -23.28
CA ALA A 279 16.26 -19.88 -23.39
C ALA A 279 16.20 -18.34 -23.28
N GLY A 280 17.35 -17.68 -22.99
CA GLY A 280 17.45 -16.23 -23.04
C GLY A 280 17.39 -15.64 -24.47
N PRO A 281 17.25 -14.31 -24.59
CA PRO A 281 17.13 -13.33 -23.51
C PRO A 281 15.79 -13.44 -22.76
N TYR A 282 15.77 -12.99 -21.51
CA TYR A 282 14.60 -12.99 -20.65
C TYR A 282 14.08 -11.58 -20.44
N LYS A 283 12.76 -11.43 -20.45
CA LYS A 283 12.05 -10.23 -20.00
C LYS A 283 11.64 -10.42 -18.55
N VAL A 284 11.96 -9.45 -17.69
CA VAL A 284 11.54 -9.41 -16.29
C VAL A 284 10.64 -8.21 -16.09
N GLU A 285 9.42 -8.47 -15.63
CA GLU A 285 8.43 -7.46 -15.25
C GLU A 285 8.25 -7.50 -13.73
N VAL A 286 8.35 -6.33 -13.09
CA VAL A 286 8.18 -6.16 -11.65
C VAL A 286 7.07 -5.14 -11.41
N GLU A 287 6.10 -5.49 -10.57
CA GLU A 287 5.03 -4.60 -10.14
C GLU A 287 5.01 -4.50 -8.62
N LEU A 288 4.85 -3.29 -8.10
CA LEU A 288 4.58 -3.06 -6.69
C LEU A 288 3.07 -2.91 -6.51
N CYS A 289 2.43 -3.96 -6.00
CA CYS A 289 0.97 -4.04 -5.87
C CYS A 289 0.52 -3.56 -4.48
N TYR A 290 -0.61 -2.88 -4.42
CA TYR A 290 -1.26 -2.44 -3.19
C TYR A 290 -2.70 -2.96 -3.10
N GLN A 291 -3.08 -3.44 -1.91
CA GLN A 291 -4.45 -3.84 -1.62
C GLN A 291 -4.94 -3.22 -0.31
N THR A 292 -6.12 -2.61 -0.35
CA THR A 292 -6.76 -1.97 0.82
C THR A 292 -7.12 -2.98 1.92
N LEU A 293 -7.59 -4.15 1.49
CA LEU A 293 -8.08 -5.21 2.35
C LEU A 293 -7.50 -6.54 1.84
N GLY A 294 -6.50 -7.06 2.54
CA GLY A 294 -5.89 -8.35 2.24
C GLY A 294 -6.92 -9.47 2.19
N ALA A 295 -6.80 -10.39 1.24
CA ALA A 295 -7.78 -11.46 1.06
C ALA A 295 -7.88 -12.36 2.31
N ARG A 296 -6.75 -12.65 2.97
CA ARG A 296 -6.76 -13.33 4.27
C ARG A 296 -7.48 -12.53 5.34
N PHE A 297 -7.21 -11.23 5.46
CA PHE A 297 -7.88 -10.39 6.47
C PHE A 297 -9.40 -10.43 6.28
N ALA A 298 -9.87 -10.32 5.04
CA ALA A 298 -11.29 -10.46 4.73
C ALA A 298 -11.83 -11.86 5.12
N ALA A 299 -11.12 -12.93 4.76
CA ALA A 299 -11.54 -14.30 5.08
C ALA A 299 -11.60 -14.56 6.60
N GLU A 300 -10.62 -14.07 7.36
CA GLU A 300 -10.56 -14.17 8.83
C GLU A 300 -11.72 -13.39 9.47
N LEU A 301 -12.08 -12.22 8.91
CA LEU A 301 -13.27 -11.48 9.31
C LEU A 301 -14.55 -12.26 9.01
N PHE A 302 -14.66 -12.87 7.82
CA PHE A 302 -15.83 -13.62 7.38
C PHE A 302 -16.01 -14.97 8.09
N ALA A 303 -15.01 -15.44 8.84
CA ALA A 303 -15.15 -16.59 9.73
C ALA A 303 -16.00 -16.28 10.98
N VAL A 304 -16.34 -15.00 11.23
CA VAL A 304 -17.16 -14.59 12.38
C VAL A 304 -18.65 -14.66 12.04
N GLU A 305 -19.40 -15.43 12.83
CA GLU A 305 -20.87 -15.49 12.71
C GLU A 305 -21.54 -14.25 13.30
N ALA A 306 -21.71 -13.22 12.47
CA ALA A 306 -22.47 -12.02 12.80
C ALA A 306 -23.21 -11.48 11.58
N ASN A 307 -24.43 -10.94 11.78
CA ASN A 307 -25.25 -10.42 10.68
C ASN A 307 -24.52 -9.33 9.87
N ALA A 308 -23.81 -8.42 10.54
CA ALA A 308 -23.03 -7.37 9.89
C ALA A 308 -21.87 -7.93 9.05
N VAL A 309 -21.22 -8.99 9.53
CA VAL A 309 -20.13 -9.67 8.80
C VAL A 309 -20.69 -10.34 7.54
N ARG A 310 -21.81 -11.06 7.66
CA ARG A 310 -22.46 -11.70 6.51
C ARG A 310 -22.99 -10.68 5.50
N ALA A 311 -23.46 -9.52 5.96
CA ALA A 311 -23.84 -8.43 5.06
C ALA A 311 -22.63 -7.89 4.29
N PHE A 312 -21.54 -7.57 4.99
CA PHE A 312 -20.32 -7.10 4.35
C PHE A 312 -19.72 -8.14 3.40
N GLU A 313 -19.70 -9.43 3.77
CA GLU A 313 -19.23 -10.52 2.92
C GLU A 313 -19.99 -10.58 1.58
N ARG A 314 -21.33 -10.48 1.62
CA ARG A 314 -22.14 -10.46 0.39
C ARG A 314 -21.80 -9.27 -0.50
N MET A 315 -21.69 -8.08 0.07
CA MET A 315 -21.35 -6.85 -0.66
C MET A 315 -19.92 -6.90 -1.20
N PHE A 316 -18.98 -7.42 -0.42
CA PHE A 316 -17.59 -7.51 -0.79
C PHE A 316 -17.36 -8.56 -1.87
N LYS A 317 -18.11 -9.68 -1.87
CA LYS A 317 -17.96 -10.75 -2.86
C LYS A 317 -18.08 -10.27 -4.30
N THR A 318 -18.93 -9.29 -4.59
CA THR A 318 -19.12 -8.72 -5.93
C THR A 318 -18.19 -7.57 -6.27
N ALA A 319 -17.43 -7.04 -5.30
CA ALA A 319 -16.51 -5.94 -5.51
C ALA A 319 -15.34 -6.33 -6.43
N ASP A 320 -14.82 -5.38 -7.21
CA ASP A 320 -13.53 -5.53 -7.89
C ASP A 320 -12.40 -5.46 -6.84
N LYS A 321 -11.67 -6.57 -6.68
CA LYS A 321 -10.62 -6.75 -5.67
C LYS A 321 -9.21 -6.66 -6.26
N LYS A 322 -9.10 -6.31 -7.55
CA LYS A 322 -7.81 -6.12 -8.20
C LYS A 322 -6.97 -5.13 -7.41
N PRO A 323 -5.70 -5.44 -7.12
CA PRO A 323 -4.80 -4.48 -6.51
C PRO A 323 -4.58 -3.28 -7.43
N VAL A 324 -4.18 -2.18 -6.81
CA VAL A 324 -3.66 -1.02 -7.52
C VAL A 324 -2.16 -1.23 -7.69
N VAL A 325 -1.65 -1.09 -8.91
CA VAL A 325 -0.20 -1.12 -9.17
C VAL A 325 0.34 0.26 -8.83
N LEU A 326 1.15 0.35 -7.77
CA LEU A 326 1.77 1.61 -7.33
C LEU A 326 2.84 2.08 -8.33
N SER A 327 3.60 1.13 -8.87
CA SER A 327 4.70 1.36 -9.79
C SER A 327 5.10 0.05 -10.46
N SER A 328 5.69 0.12 -11.65
CA SER A 328 6.24 -1.03 -12.36
C SER A 328 7.61 -0.73 -12.97
N ALA A 329 8.39 -1.79 -13.17
CA ALA A 329 9.68 -1.76 -13.85
C ALA A 329 9.78 -2.95 -14.80
N GLU A 330 10.42 -2.75 -15.95
CA GLU A 330 10.71 -3.80 -16.92
C GLU A 330 12.20 -3.76 -17.28
N ILE A 331 12.83 -4.93 -17.32
CA ILE A 331 14.21 -5.09 -17.77
C ILE A 331 14.35 -6.31 -18.68
N SER A 332 15.37 -6.29 -19.52
CA SER A 332 15.79 -7.45 -20.31
C SER A 332 17.15 -7.94 -19.82
N VAL A 333 17.27 -9.24 -19.59
CA VAL A 333 18.52 -9.88 -19.14
C VAL A 333 18.91 -10.97 -20.13
N ASN A 334 20.12 -10.90 -20.66
CA ASN A 334 20.65 -11.90 -21.59
C ASN A 334 21.08 -13.15 -20.85
#